data_AF-A0A6D1P0Z5-F1
#
_entry.id   AF-A0A6D1P0Z5-F1
#
_cell.length_a   1.000
_cell.length_b   1.000
_cell.length_c   1.000
_cell.angle_alpha   90.00
_cell.angle_beta   90.00
_cell.angle_gamma   90.00
#
_symmetry.space_group_name_H-M   'P 1'
#
loop_
_entity.id
_entity.type
_entity.pdbx_description
1 polymer ?
#
loop_
_entity_poly.entity_id
_entity_poly.type
_entity_poly.pdbx_seq_one_letter_code
_entity_poly.pdbx_strand_id
1 'polypeptide(L)'
;MQEFTTDPIEGEVCEALAAYKWALIQTSYRSLWHRLLCSLGDKVAISHAAALERAEKHAQQVVSKTPGHRAALERIVRQQPEYVARKDRLLDLLNKTFQP
;
A
#
# COMPACT_ATOMS: atom_id res chain seq x y z
N MET A 1 -20.51 -9.32 5.11
CA MET A 1 -20.99 -8.03 5.64
C MET A 1 -19.78 -7.14 5.79
N GLN A 2 -19.71 -6.07 5.00
CA GLN A 2 -18.61 -5.10 5.06
C GLN A 2 -19.04 -4.04 6.09
N GLU A 3 -18.43 -4.04 7.27
CA GLU A 3 -18.64 -3.00 8.27
C GLU A 3 -18.08 -1.70 7.68
N PHE A 4 -18.97 -0.80 7.24
CA PHE A 4 -18.60 0.57 6.91
C PHE A 4 -18.23 1.27 8.22
N THR A 5 -16.95 1.30 8.52
CA THR A 5 -16.39 2.00 9.68
C THR A 5 -16.79 3.47 9.56
N THR A 6 -17.64 3.95 10.47
CA THR A 6 -18.18 5.33 10.46
C THR A 6 -17.12 6.37 10.90
N ASP A 7 -15.88 5.94 11.10
CA ASP A 7 -14.74 6.80 11.39
C ASP A 7 -14.12 7.31 10.07
N PRO A 8 -14.18 8.64 9.79
CA PRO A 8 -13.62 9.19 8.57
C PRO A 8 -12.12 8.94 8.44
N ILE A 9 -11.38 8.83 9.55
CA ILE A 9 -9.94 8.52 9.55
C ILE A 9 -9.70 7.09 9.07
N GLU A 10 -10.48 6.14 9.57
CA GLU A 10 -10.38 4.74 9.17
C GLU A 10 -10.79 4.55 7.70
N GLY A 11 -11.79 5.29 7.23
CA GLY A 11 -12.19 5.33 5.83
C GLY A 11 -11.07 5.81 4.91
N GLU A 12 -10.44 6.95 5.21
CA GLU A 12 -9.31 7.47 4.43
C GLU A 12 -8.13 6.50 4.39
N VAL A 13 -7.78 5.89 5.54
CA VAL A 13 -6.69 4.91 5.62
C VAL A 13 -7.06 3.65 4.83
N CYS A 14 -8.29 3.13 4.95
CA CYS A 14 -8.74 1.96 4.19
C CYS A 14 -8.68 2.19 2.67
N GLU A 15 -9.14 3.34 2.20
CA GLU A 15 -9.11 3.69 0.77
C GLU A 15 -7.68 3.73 0.24
N ALA A 16 -6.78 4.40 0.96
CA ALA A 16 -5.38 4.51 0.58
C ALA A 16 -4.67 3.14 0.57
N LEU A 17 -4.97 2.27 1.56
CA LEU A 17 -4.43 0.91 1.60
C LEU A 17 -5.02 0.02 0.49
N ALA A 18 -6.30 0.18 0.15
CA ALA A 18 -6.92 -0.56 -0.95
C ALA A 18 -6.26 -0.23 -2.29
N ALA A 19 -6.03 1.06 -2.56
CA ALA A 19 -5.31 1.50 -3.76
C ALA A 19 -3.88 0.94 -3.81
N TYR A 20 -3.17 0.98 -2.68
CA TYR A 20 -1.83 0.40 -2.56
C TYR A 20 -1.81 -1.11 -2.84
N LYS A 21 -2.72 -1.87 -2.22
CA LYS A 21 -2.83 -3.32 -2.43
C LYS A 21 -3.15 -3.66 -3.88
N TRP A 22 -4.06 -2.94 -4.51
CA TRP A 22 -4.37 -3.13 -5.93
C TRP A 22 -3.14 -2.91 -6.82
N ALA A 23 -2.36 -1.87 -6.56
CA ALA A 23 -1.13 -1.62 -7.30
C ALA A 23 -0.05 -2.69 -7.01
N LEU A 24 0.04 -3.23 -5.79
CA LEU A 24 0.92 -4.36 -5.49
C LEU A 24 0.54 -5.60 -6.31
N ILE A 25 -0.75 -5.91 -6.42
CA ILE A 25 -1.24 -7.05 -7.21
C ILE A 25 -0.91 -6.86 -8.70
N GLN A 26 -1.13 -5.66 -9.25
CA GLN A 26 -0.79 -5.34 -10.64
C GLN A 26 0.70 -5.48 -10.94
N THR A 27 1.56 -5.25 -9.94
CA THR A 27 2.99 -5.46 -10.05
C THR A 27 3.44 -6.90 -9.72
N SER A 28 2.50 -7.84 -9.54
CA SER A 28 2.78 -9.18 -9.05
C SER A 28 3.68 -9.16 -7.81
N TYR A 29 3.40 -8.24 -6.88
CA TYR A 29 4.19 -8.00 -5.67
C TYR A 29 5.67 -7.70 -5.93
N ARG A 30 5.97 -6.97 -7.02
CA ARG A 30 7.36 -6.67 -7.45
C ARG A 30 8.22 -7.93 -7.63
N SER A 31 7.60 -9.02 -8.09
CA SER A 31 8.28 -10.30 -8.34
C SER A 31 9.42 -10.18 -9.36
N LEU A 32 10.28 -11.20 -9.41
CA LEU A 32 11.38 -11.28 -10.38
C LEU A 32 10.87 -11.17 -11.83
N TRP A 33 9.73 -11.76 -12.15
CA TRP A 33 9.10 -11.65 -13.47
C TRP A 33 8.74 -10.22 -13.83
N HIS A 34 8.18 -9.47 -12.90
CA HIS A 34 7.91 -8.05 -13.13
C HIS A 34 9.19 -7.26 -13.37
N ARG A 35 10.25 -7.53 -12.60
CA ARG A 35 11.54 -6.85 -12.78
C ARG A 35 12.13 -7.14 -14.15
N LEU A 36 12.07 -8.40 -14.59
CA LEU A 36 12.49 -8.80 -15.93
C LEU A 36 11.68 -8.06 -17.01
N LEU A 37 10.35 -8.02 -16.90
CA LEU A 37 9.49 -7.29 -17.84
C LEU A 37 9.84 -5.80 -17.90
N CYS A 38 10.07 -5.15 -16.75
CA CYS A 38 10.55 -3.77 -16.72
C CYS A 38 11.92 -3.60 -17.40
N SER A 39 12.87 -4.49 -17.13
CA SER A 39 14.20 -4.46 -17.75
C SER A 39 14.16 -4.66 -19.26
N LEU A 40 13.17 -5.41 -19.76
CA LEU A 40 12.93 -5.62 -21.18
C LEU A 40 12.14 -4.46 -21.84
N GLY A 41 11.81 -3.41 -21.09
CA GLY A 41 11.11 -2.24 -21.63
C GLY A 41 9.60 -2.43 -21.80
N ASP A 42 9.00 -3.42 -21.13
CA ASP A 42 7.55 -3.61 -21.18
C ASP A 42 6.83 -2.39 -20.58
N LYS A 43 6.11 -1.67 -21.44
CA LYS A 43 5.45 -0.40 -21.07
C LYS A 43 4.37 -0.59 -20.02
N VAL A 44 3.70 -1.75 -19.99
CA VAL A 44 2.64 -2.05 -19.02
C VAL A 44 3.25 -2.30 -17.65
N ALA A 45 4.29 -3.12 -17.57
CA ALA A 45 5.03 -3.38 -16.34
C ALA A 45 5.64 -2.08 -15.77
N ILE A 46 6.25 -1.24 -16.62
CA ILE A 46 6.77 0.07 -16.21
C ILE A 46 5.64 0.98 -15.68
N SER A 47 4.50 1.03 -16.37
CA SER A 47 3.34 1.80 -15.94
C SER A 47 2.80 1.34 -14.58
N HIS A 48 2.67 0.02 -14.37
CA HIS A 48 2.25 -0.54 -13.08
C HIS A 48 3.26 -0.25 -11.97
N ALA A 49 4.57 -0.27 -12.26
CA ALA A 49 5.59 0.13 -11.29
C ALA A 49 5.43 1.60 -10.86
N ALA A 50 5.19 2.50 -11.82
CA ALA A 50 4.94 3.92 -11.53
C ALA A 50 3.63 4.13 -10.75
N ALA A 51 2.56 3.38 -11.09
CA ALA A 51 1.31 3.43 -10.35
C ALA A 51 1.47 2.96 -8.90
N LEU A 52 2.24 1.87 -8.68
CA LEU A 52 2.58 1.40 -7.35
C LEU A 52 3.38 2.43 -6.56
N GLU A 53 4.36 3.11 -7.18
CA GLU A 53 5.11 4.15 -6.51
C GLU A 53 4.20 5.29 -6.04
N ARG A 54 3.29 5.76 -6.89
CA ARG A 54 2.31 6.81 -6.52
C ARG A 54 1.39 6.36 -5.40
N ALA A 55 0.87 5.14 -5.48
CA ALA A 55 0.00 4.58 -4.45
C ALA A 55 0.74 4.42 -3.11
N GLU A 56 2.03 4.02 -3.14
CA GLU A 56 2.89 4.02 -1.95
C GLU A 56 3.03 5.40 -1.33
N LYS A 57 3.38 6.43 -2.13
CA LYS A 57 3.54 7.80 -1.60
C LYS A 57 2.23 8.31 -1.00
N HIS A 58 1.11 8.06 -1.69
CA HIS A 58 -0.20 8.50 -1.24
C HIS A 58 -0.61 7.82 0.07
N ALA A 59 -0.48 6.48 0.15
CA ALA A 59 -0.76 5.73 1.37
C ALA A 59 0.11 6.21 2.54
N GLN A 60 1.40 6.47 2.29
CA GLN A 60 2.31 7.03 3.30
C GLN A 60 1.88 8.42 3.77
N GLN A 61 1.50 9.30 2.85
CA GLN A 61 0.99 10.63 3.20
C GLN A 61 -0.24 10.53 4.09
N VAL A 62 -1.21 9.69 3.73
CA VAL A 62 -2.44 9.49 4.51
C VAL A 62 -2.14 8.94 5.91
N VAL A 63 -1.35 7.86 6.01
CA VAL A 63 -1.06 7.23 7.32
C VAL A 63 -0.18 8.10 8.22
N SER A 64 0.57 9.04 7.64
CA SER A 64 1.41 9.99 8.38
C SER A 64 0.73 11.31 8.73
N LYS A 65 -0.50 11.58 8.25
CA LYS A 65 -1.23 12.84 8.51
C LYS A 65 -1.36 13.17 9.99
N THR A 66 -1.86 12.23 10.79
CA THR A 66 -2.08 12.42 12.25
C THR A 66 -1.78 11.14 13.03
N PRO A 67 -1.57 11.21 14.36
CA PRO A 67 -1.44 10.02 15.20
C PRO A 67 -2.63 9.06 15.08
N GLY A 68 -3.85 9.60 14.84
CA GLY A 68 -5.06 8.80 14.61
C GLY A 68 -4.98 7.94 13.35
N HIS A 69 -4.40 8.46 12.26
CA HIS A 69 -4.21 7.70 11.02
C HIS A 69 -3.20 6.56 11.20
N ARG A 70 -2.14 6.78 11.98
CA ARG A 70 -1.18 5.73 12.34
C ARG A 70 -1.84 4.63 13.18
N ALA A 71 -2.60 5.02 14.19
CA ALA A 71 -3.33 4.07 15.03
C ALA A 71 -4.38 3.27 14.23
N ALA A 72 -5.07 3.92 13.28
CA ALA A 72 -5.99 3.25 12.37
C ALA A 72 -5.28 2.20 11.50
N LEU A 73 -4.12 2.52 10.92
CA LEU A 73 -3.31 1.55 10.18
C LEU A 73 -2.90 0.37 11.06
N GLU A 74 -2.38 0.61 12.27
CA GLU A 74 -1.97 -0.45 13.20
C GLU A 74 -3.14 -1.39 13.55
N ARG A 75 -4.32 -0.82 13.80
CA ARG A 75 -5.55 -1.59 14.07
C ARG A 75 -5.95 -2.44 12.86
N ILE A 76 -5.97 -1.86 11.66
CA ILE A 76 -6.29 -2.57 10.40
C ILE A 76 -5.28 -3.69 10.13
N VAL A 77 -3.99 -3.48 10.42
CA VAL A 77 -2.96 -4.50 10.28
C VAL A 77 -3.15 -5.63 11.28
N ARG A 78 -3.45 -5.33 12.54
CA ARG A 78 -3.71 -6.34 13.58
C ARG A 78 -4.93 -7.21 13.30
N GLN A 79 -5.92 -6.69 12.58
CA GLN A 79 -7.11 -7.43 12.16
C GLN A 79 -6.85 -8.36 10.96
N GLN A 80 -5.74 -8.19 10.25
CA GLN A 80 -5.39 -9.04 9.11
C GLN A 80 -4.59 -10.26 9.55
N PRO A 81 -4.73 -11.39 8.83
CA PRO A 81 -3.82 -12.51 9.02
C PRO A 81 -2.37 -12.08 8.82
N GLU A 82 -1.46 -12.53 9.70
CA GLU A 82 -0.05 -12.11 9.69
C GLU A 82 0.62 -12.29 8.33
N TYR A 83 0.28 -13.37 7.60
CA TYR A 83 0.84 -13.62 6.27
C TYR A 83 0.43 -12.55 5.25
N VAL A 84 -0.79 -12.00 5.34
CA VAL A 84 -1.29 -10.93 4.46
C VAL A 84 -0.58 -9.64 4.80
N ALA A 85 -0.55 -9.28 6.09
CA ALA A 85 0.12 -8.08 6.58
C ALA A 85 1.60 -8.04 6.16
N ARG A 86 2.29 -9.19 6.26
CA ARG A 86 3.69 -9.34 5.86
C ARG A 86 3.89 -9.29 4.35
N LYS A 87 3.01 -9.94 3.58
CA LYS A 87 3.07 -9.95 2.11
C LYS A 87 2.84 -8.57 1.53
N ASP A 88 1.86 -7.86 2.07
CA ASP A 88 1.49 -6.52 1.62
C ASP A 88 2.41 -5.43 2.21
N ARG A 89 3.27 -5.77 3.19
CA ARG A 89 4.25 -4.84 3.81
C ARG A 89 3.62 -3.54 4.32
N LEU A 90 2.39 -3.61 4.85
CA LEU A 90 1.63 -2.43 5.24
C LEU A 90 2.32 -1.62 6.36
N LEU A 91 3.06 -2.28 7.25
CA LEU A 91 3.84 -1.60 8.30
C LEU A 91 5.06 -0.84 7.74
N ASP A 92 5.58 -1.21 6.57
CA ASP A 92 6.68 -0.48 5.93
C ASP A 92 6.22 0.94 5.52
N LEU A 93 4.91 1.17 5.38
CA LEU A 93 4.33 2.49 5.11
C LEU A 93 4.53 3.46 6.29
N LEU A 94 4.76 2.96 7.52
CA LEU A 94 5.04 3.80 8.69
C LEU A 94 6.51 4.21 8.79
N ASN A 95 7.42 3.39 8.27
CA ASN A 95 8.86 3.48 8.55
C ASN A 95 9.70 4.03 7.38
N LYS A 96 9.15 4.09 6.17
CA LYS A 96 9.87 4.67 5.03
C LYS A 96 9.88 6.20 5.12
N THR A 97 10.98 6.75 5.63
CA THR A 97 11.38 8.13 5.36
C THR A 97 11.83 8.22 3.91
N PHE A 98 11.22 9.12 3.12
CA PHE A 98 11.76 9.51 1.83
C PHE A 98 13.13 10.14 2.07
N GLN A 99 14.21 9.40 1.80
CA GLN A 99 15.43 10.06 1.39
C GLN A 99 15.22 10.52 -0.07
N PRO A 100 15.49 11.80 -0.37
CA PRO A 100 15.30 12.40 -1.68
C PRO A 100 16.12 11.72 -2.77
#